data_AF-A0A9Q1GWV7-F1
#
_entry.id   AF-A0A9Q1GWV7-F1
#
_cell.length_a   1.000
_cell.length_b   1.000
_cell.length_c   1.000
_cell.angle_alpha   90.00
_cell.angle_beta   90.00
_cell.angle_gamma   90.00
#
_symmetry.space_group_name_H-M   'P 1'
#
loop_
_entity.id
_entity.type
_entity.pdbx_description
1 polymer ?
#
loop_
_entity_poly.entity_id
_entity_poly.type
_entity_poly.pdbx_seq_one_letter_code
_entity_poly.pdbx_strand_id
1 'polypeptide(L)'
;MPSIANLHLALSLLLSILPLLSSSSPFQQDPIRIDPYIIDYRNGTIVRDNTLHLSSVPPTNGNDFQCKDVTINIPSYRRHLRARVFLPAQPNSNRRIPVLVYFHGGGFCIGSPFYKNDTAYMAKVAAKAHVIALSLDYTRYPEGTVWDSYEDAWAFLKWVVAHKFDSHLPGSDPWLARFGDLDRVFVGGDSAGGNIAHHMAIKAGQAQLPEYVRLVGAFLAMPYFLGSSRVGLEPETITTSNNFKIWDYVCPNCTAGVDDPLINPGGPGAPSLRGLGCGRMMVYVAQNDELRERDVWYYQQVKKSGWPGQVELVEAKGQPHVFHIRDPDSLAATNLIDDVSTIRSATEGRRMCNTCCRRRSVFAAFFLLHPSKPPIPIHVGTYNTMTTNVSTPMRLRLIEVLAAWEAPVDSAFVELQLGVVLFPTGMRKGGGRYGLHQLVTEISQAWEL
;
A
#
# COMPACT_ATOMS: atom_id res chain seq x y z
N MET A 1 78.27 -25.31 6.82
CA MET A 1 77.55 -25.27 5.53
C MET A 1 76.39 -26.26 5.64
N PRO A 2 75.13 -25.84 5.48
CA PRO A 2 74.01 -26.79 5.51
C PRO A 2 74.20 -27.79 4.36
N SER A 3 73.99 -29.08 4.61
CA SER A 3 74.20 -30.13 3.62
C SER A 3 73.26 -29.93 2.43
N ILE A 4 73.71 -30.31 1.24
CA ILE A 4 72.96 -30.24 -0.02
C ILE A 4 71.57 -30.90 0.11
N ALA A 5 71.43 -31.89 1.00
CA ALA A 5 70.16 -32.55 1.31
C ALA A 5 69.11 -31.61 1.95
N ASN A 6 69.52 -30.68 2.81
CA ASN A 6 68.59 -29.72 3.42
C ASN A 6 68.09 -28.66 2.42
N LEU A 7 68.90 -28.35 1.40
CA LEU A 7 68.50 -27.44 0.33
C LEU A 7 67.45 -28.08 -0.58
N HIS A 8 67.60 -29.37 -0.90
CA HIS A 8 66.62 -30.12 -1.69
C HIS A 8 65.28 -30.31 -0.97
N LEU A 9 65.30 -30.53 0.34
CA LEU A 9 64.07 -30.67 1.13
C LEU A 9 63.31 -29.34 1.20
N ALA A 10 64.01 -28.23 1.43
CA ALA A 10 63.41 -26.90 1.46
C ALA A 10 62.86 -26.48 0.08
N LEU A 11 63.55 -26.79 -1.01
CA LEU A 11 63.10 -26.50 -2.37
C LEU A 11 61.89 -27.35 -2.77
N SER A 12 61.85 -28.62 -2.34
CA SER A 12 60.71 -29.51 -2.57
C SER A 12 59.48 -29.08 -1.77
N LEU A 13 59.67 -28.62 -0.53
CA LEU A 13 58.60 -28.04 0.27
C LEU A 13 58.07 -26.76 -0.38
N LEU A 14 58.95 -25.84 -0.80
CA LEU A 14 58.53 -24.62 -1.52
C LEU A 14 57.75 -24.94 -2.80
N LEU A 15 58.23 -25.88 -3.62
CA LEU A 15 57.58 -26.30 -4.85
C LEU A 15 56.25 -27.03 -4.62
N SER A 16 56.06 -27.67 -3.46
CA SER A 16 54.78 -28.28 -3.07
C SER A 16 53.74 -27.27 -2.56
N ILE A 17 54.19 -26.10 -2.06
CA ILE A 17 53.33 -25.02 -1.57
C ILE A 17 53.05 -23.98 -2.67
N LEU A 18 53.91 -23.88 -3.69
CA LEU A 18 53.71 -22.99 -4.84
C LEU A 18 52.36 -23.19 -5.57
N PRO A 19 51.82 -24.42 -5.78
CA PRO A 19 50.48 -24.63 -6.31
C PRO A 19 49.35 -24.22 -5.36
N LEU A 20 49.61 -24.21 -4.04
CA LEU A 20 48.67 -23.77 -3.00
C LEU A 20 48.65 -22.24 -2.86
N LEU A 21 49.76 -21.57 -3.17
CA LEU A 21 49.87 -20.11 -3.26
C LEU A 21 49.52 -19.58 -4.66
N SER A 22 49.57 -20.42 -5.68
CA SER A 22 49.00 -20.17 -7.00
C SER A 22 47.54 -20.62 -7.06
N SER A 23 46.76 -20.33 -6.02
CA SER A 23 45.32 -20.16 -6.24
C SER A 23 45.21 -19.03 -7.27
N SER A 24 45.06 -19.41 -8.54
CA SER A 24 44.45 -18.57 -9.55
C SER A 24 43.31 -17.84 -8.86
N SER A 25 43.38 -16.51 -8.82
CA SER A 25 42.25 -15.66 -8.42
C SER A 25 40.98 -16.34 -8.93
N PRO A 26 40.01 -16.71 -8.05
CA PRO A 26 38.79 -17.34 -8.53
C PRO A 26 38.24 -16.38 -9.57
N PHE A 27 38.21 -16.80 -10.84
CA PHE A 27 37.87 -15.99 -12.01
C PHE A 27 37.00 -14.81 -11.59
N GLN A 28 37.58 -13.61 -11.49
CA GLN A 28 36.85 -12.44 -11.05
C GLN A 28 35.90 -12.08 -12.19
N GLN A 29 34.72 -12.70 -12.17
CA GLN A 29 33.69 -12.49 -13.17
C GLN A 29 33.31 -11.02 -13.16
N ASP A 30 33.12 -10.44 -14.35
CA ASP A 30 32.72 -9.05 -14.46
C ASP A 30 31.40 -8.80 -13.71
N PRO A 31 31.29 -7.66 -12.99
CA PRO A 31 30.07 -7.30 -12.28
C PRO A 31 28.85 -7.29 -13.21
N ILE A 32 27.71 -7.79 -12.73
CA ILE A 32 26.43 -7.63 -13.43
C ILE A 32 25.94 -6.20 -13.16
N ARG A 33 25.77 -5.42 -14.21
CA ARG A 33 25.19 -4.09 -14.13
C ARG A 33 23.77 -4.11 -14.67
N ILE A 34 22.81 -3.71 -13.83
CA ILE A 34 21.41 -3.53 -14.22
C ILE A 34 21.11 -2.06 -14.11
N ASP A 35 21.59 -1.30 -15.10
CA ASP A 35 21.47 0.15 -15.10
C ASP A 35 19.99 0.57 -15.22
N PRO A 36 19.55 1.59 -14.47
CA PRO A 36 20.32 2.43 -13.53
C PRO A 36 20.17 2.00 -12.06
N TYR A 37 19.85 0.74 -11.78
CA TYR A 37 19.39 0.30 -10.46
C TYR A 37 20.53 -0.18 -9.56
N ILE A 38 21.26 -1.21 -9.98
CA ILE A 38 22.24 -1.91 -9.14
C ILE A 38 23.46 -2.39 -9.92
N ILE A 39 24.55 -2.61 -9.18
CA ILE A 39 25.74 -3.34 -9.60
C ILE A 39 25.92 -4.51 -8.64
N ASP A 40 25.92 -5.73 -9.18
CA ASP A 40 26.20 -6.97 -8.46
C ASP A 40 27.63 -7.42 -8.78
N TYR A 41 28.52 -7.34 -7.79
CA TYR A 41 29.93 -7.72 -7.92
C TYR A 41 30.16 -9.24 -7.93
N ARG A 42 29.10 -10.05 -7.87
CA ARG A 42 29.12 -11.53 -7.86
C ARG A 42 29.96 -12.15 -6.73
N ASN A 43 30.21 -11.38 -5.67
CA ASN A 43 30.95 -11.79 -4.48
C ASN A 43 30.11 -11.64 -3.20
N GLY A 44 28.79 -11.52 -3.34
CA GLY A 44 27.85 -11.20 -2.26
C GLY A 44 27.66 -9.70 -2.02
N THR A 45 28.44 -8.84 -2.67
CA THR A 45 28.28 -7.38 -2.59
C THR A 45 27.41 -6.90 -3.74
N ILE A 46 26.26 -6.31 -3.40
CA ILE A 46 25.39 -5.59 -4.33
C ILE A 46 25.26 -4.16 -3.84
N VAL A 47 25.42 -3.21 -4.76
CA VAL A 47 25.29 -1.77 -4.48
C VAL A 47 24.30 -1.13 -5.42
N ARG A 48 23.66 -0.04 -5.00
CA ARG A 48 22.90 0.81 -5.91
C ARG A 48 23.84 1.45 -6.93
N ASP A 49 23.38 1.53 -8.18
CA ASP A 49 24.08 2.31 -9.17
C ASP A 49 23.81 3.81 -8.95
N ASN A 50 24.88 4.56 -8.67
CA ASN A 50 24.83 6.00 -8.40
C ASN A 50 25.17 6.85 -9.63
N THR A 51 25.23 6.26 -10.83
CA THR A 51 25.52 6.97 -12.10
C THR A 51 24.55 8.11 -12.40
N LEU A 52 23.31 8.03 -11.90
CA LEU A 52 22.31 9.09 -12.06
C LEU A 52 22.60 10.37 -11.25
N HIS A 53 23.66 10.40 -10.42
CA HIS A 53 24.05 11.56 -9.60
C HIS A 53 22.90 12.18 -8.78
N LEU A 54 22.04 11.32 -8.22
CA LEU A 54 20.88 11.74 -7.44
C LEU A 54 21.34 12.34 -6.10
N SER A 55 21.17 13.67 -5.98
CA SER A 55 21.62 14.41 -4.81
C SER A 55 20.44 14.71 -3.88
N SER A 56 20.58 14.29 -2.61
CA SER A 56 19.64 14.68 -1.55
C SER A 56 19.75 16.17 -1.24
N VAL A 57 18.61 16.80 -1.00
CA VAL A 57 18.52 18.21 -0.59
C VAL A 57 17.84 18.31 0.77
N PRO A 58 18.26 19.25 1.64
CA PRO A 58 17.53 19.53 2.87
C PRO A 58 16.12 20.07 2.55
N PRO A 59 15.17 19.96 3.49
CA PRO A 59 13.86 20.57 3.31
C PRO A 59 14.02 22.08 3.23
N THR A 60 13.49 22.68 2.16
CA THR A 60 13.54 24.14 1.92
C THR A 60 12.13 24.64 1.68
N ASN A 61 11.76 25.78 2.27
CA ASN A 61 10.47 26.43 2.02
C ASN A 61 10.53 27.25 0.72
N GLY A 62 9.48 27.16 -0.10
CA GLY A 62 9.27 28.02 -1.25
C GLY A 62 8.31 29.17 -0.95
N ASN A 63 8.00 29.96 -1.97
CA ASN A 63 7.00 31.03 -1.85
C ASN A 63 5.58 30.48 -1.71
N ASP A 64 5.33 29.31 -2.30
CA ASP A 64 4.02 28.67 -2.48
C ASP A 64 3.90 27.33 -1.73
N PHE A 65 4.93 26.90 -1.00
CA PHE A 65 4.90 25.71 -0.15
C PHE A 65 5.89 25.81 1.02
N GLN A 66 5.63 25.03 2.07
CA GLN A 66 6.56 24.72 3.15
C GLN A 66 6.89 23.24 3.12
N CYS A 67 8.10 22.89 3.55
CA CYS A 67 8.62 21.53 3.49
C CYS A 67 9.34 21.16 4.78
N LYS A 68 9.17 19.93 5.25
CA LYS A 68 9.91 19.38 6.40
C LYS A 68 10.07 17.87 6.28
N ASP A 69 11.09 17.34 6.94
CA ASP A 69 11.27 15.91 7.09
C ASP A 69 10.66 15.45 8.41
N VAL A 70 10.05 14.26 8.41
CA VAL A 70 9.50 13.63 9.61
C VAL A 70 10.08 12.23 9.77
N THR A 71 10.34 11.86 11.03
CA THR A 71 10.67 10.48 11.41
C THR A 71 9.52 9.94 12.23
N ILE A 72 9.03 8.78 11.83
CA ILE A 72 7.77 8.21 12.29
C ILE A 72 8.07 6.90 13.01
N ASN A 73 7.84 6.92 14.31
CA ASN A 73 8.09 5.79 15.20
C ASN A 73 6.74 5.17 15.57
N ILE A 74 6.35 4.12 14.85
CA ILE A 74 5.11 3.38 15.11
C ILE A 74 5.45 2.24 16.08
N PRO A 75 4.96 2.24 17.34
CA PRO A 75 5.39 1.26 18.34
C PRO A 75 5.17 -0.20 17.95
N SER A 76 4.16 -0.48 17.13
CA SER A 76 3.83 -1.82 16.64
C SER A 76 4.50 -2.19 15.32
N TYR A 77 5.38 -1.33 14.78
CA TYR A 77 6.08 -1.55 13.52
C TYR A 77 7.59 -1.56 13.72
N ARG A 78 8.28 -2.51 13.08
CA ARG A 78 9.69 -2.80 13.37
C ARG A 78 10.68 -1.73 12.89
N ARG A 79 10.27 -0.81 12.00
CA ARG A 79 11.14 0.20 11.39
C ARG A 79 10.70 1.61 11.76
N HIS A 80 11.68 2.50 11.87
CA HIS A 80 11.43 3.94 11.86
C HIS A 80 11.26 4.41 10.42
N LEU A 81 10.06 4.88 10.08
CA LEU A 81 9.78 5.37 8.74
C LEU A 81 10.23 6.83 8.64
N ARG A 82 10.63 7.25 7.44
CA ARG A 82 10.95 8.65 7.16
C ARG A 82 10.13 9.13 5.99
N ALA A 83 9.70 10.38 6.03
CA ALA A 83 8.97 10.99 4.94
C ALA A 83 9.32 12.48 4.83
N ARG A 84 9.09 13.04 3.65
CA ARG A 84 9.07 14.48 3.44
C ARG A 84 7.64 14.95 3.30
N VAL A 85 7.26 15.95 4.10
CA VAL A 85 5.92 16.53 4.14
C VAL A 85 5.96 17.91 3.49
N PHE A 86 5.03 18.13 2.57
CA PHE A 86 4.83 19.39 1.86
C PHE A 86 3.47 19.97 2.22
N LEU A 87 3.44 21.23 2.59
CA LEU A 87 2.24 22.00 2.91
C LEU A 87 2.16 23.19 1.95
N PRO A 88 1.09 23.38 1.17
CA PRO A 88 0.94 24.59 0.35
C PRO A 88 0.97 25.85 1.22
N ALA A 89 1.48 26.95 0.68
CA ALA A 89 1.49 28.23 1.37
C ALA A 89 0.05 28.69 1.68
N GLN A 90 -0.12 29.29 2.85
CA GLN A 90 -1.41 29.80 3.34
C GLN A 90 -2.55 28.76 3.36
N PRO A 91 -2.40 27.60 4.03
CA PRO A 91 -3.54 26.75 4.28
C PRO A 91 -4.51 27.56 5.16
N ASN A 92 -5.68 27.91 4.63
CA ASN A 92 -6.68 28.64 5.40
C ASN A 92 -6.95 27.87 6.70
N SER A 93 -6.66 28.48 7.85
CA SER A 93 -6.74 27.82 9.16
C SER A 93 -8.14 27.27 9.47
N ASN A 94 -9.17 27.77 8.79
CA ASN A 94 -10.56 27.34 8.94
C ASN A 94 -10.96 26.23 7.95
N ARG A 95 -10.06 25.77 7.06
CA ARG A 95 -10.36 24.74 6.06
C ARG A 95 -9.25 23.70 5.99
N ARG A 96 -9.61 22.46 6.32
CA ARG A 96 -8.77 21.29 6.05
C ARG A 96 -8.71 21.01 4.54
N ILE A 97 -7.54 20.59 4.08
CA ILE A 97 -7.23 20.33 2.68
C ILE A 97 -6.91 18.84 2.46
N PRO A 98 -7.12 18.29 1.25
CA PRO A 98 -6.87 16.88 0.99
C PRO A 98 -5.43 16.46 1.29
N VAL A 99 -5.26 15.16 1.51
CA VAL A 99 -3.96 14.55 1.81
C VAL A 99 -3.56 13.61 0.67
N LEU A 100 -2.35 13.77 0.16
CA LEU A 100 -1.74 12.87 -0.82
C LEU A 100 -0.60 12.10 -0.14
N VAL A 101 -0.71 10.77 -0.11
CA VAL A 101 0.38 9.87 0.27
C VAL A 101 1.08 9.43 -1.01
N TYR A 102 2.35 9.80 -1.17
CA TYR A 102 3.13 9.59 -2.38
C TYR A 102 4.26 8.57 -2.16
N PHE A 103 4.51 7.74 -3.17
CA PHE A 103 5.59 6.78 -3.22
C PHE A 103 6.44 7.05 -4.46
N HIS A 104 7.74 7.28 -4.29
CA HIS A 104 8.64 7.56 -5.42
C HIS A 104 8.96 6.30 -6.24
N GLY A 105 9.35 6.48 -7.51
CA GLY A 105 9.84 5.42 -8.38
C GLY A 105 11.25 4.94 -8.09
N GLY A 106 11.82 4.17 -9.02
CA GLY A 106 13.21 3.69 -8.94
C GLY A 106 13.38 2.16 -8.88
N GLY A 107 12.44 1.40 -9.44
CA GLY A 107 12.56 -0.06 -9.53
C GLY A 107 12.70 -0.78 -8.18
N PHE A 108 12.19 -0.17 -7.09
CA PHE A 108 12.41 -0.62 -5.70
C PHE A 108 13.87 -0.59 -5.21
N CYS A 109 14.78 -0.05 -6.02
CA CYS A 109 16.21 0.05 -5.72
C CYS A 109 16.62 1.49 -5.44
N ILE A 110 16.22 2.46 -6.27
CA ILE A 110 16.66 3.86 -6.18
C ILE A 110 15.48 4.80 -5.89
N GLY A 111 15.72 6.12 -5.97
CA GLY A 111 14.73 7.15 -5.65
C GLY A 111 14.68 7.46 -4.15
N SER A 112 14.23 8.65 -3.79
CA SER A 112 14.02 9.06 -2.38
C SER A 112 13.22 10.36 -2.37
N PRO A 113 12.32 10.59 -1.39
CA PRO A 113 11.65 11.88 -1.23
C PRO A 113 12.62 13.03 -0.98
N PHE A 114 13.87 12.73 -0.61
CA PHE A 114 14.89 13.73 -0.31
C PHE A 114 15.68 14.17 -1.53
N TYR A 115 15.57 13.48 -2.66
CA TYR A 115 16.28 13.86 -3.89
C TYR A 115 15.72 15.15 -4.47
N LYS A 116 16.60 15.95 -5.08
CA LYS A 116 16.28 17.29 -5.60
C LYS A 116 15.02 17.30 -6.46
N ASN A 117 14.94 16.40 -7.44
CA ASN A 117 13.85 16.44 -8.39
C ASN A 117 12.55 15.85 -7.83
N ASP A 118 12.61 14.75 -7.07
CA ASP A 118 11.46 14.22 -6.33
C ASP A 118 10.87 15.28 -5.39
N THR A 119 11.75 16.01 -4.68
CA THR A 119 11.37 17.14 -3.82
C THR A 119 10.70 18.25 -4.63
N ALA A 120 11.29 18.66 -5.76
CA ALA A 120 10.76 19.73 -6.60
C ALA A 120 9.40 19.36 -7.20
N TYR A 121 9.23 18.14 -7.72
CA TYR A 121 7.97 17.65 -8.25
C TYR A 121 6.88 17.64 -7.17
N MET A 122 7.16 17.07 -5.99
CA MET A 122 6.19 17.03 -4.88
C MET A 122 5.82 18.40 -4.33
N ALA A 123 6.78 19.33 -4.26
CA ALA A 123 6.51 20.70 -3.87
C ALA A 123 5.51 21.38 -4.83
N LYS A 124 5.71 21.20 -6.14
CA LYS A 124 4.79 21.73 -7.16
C LYS A 124 3.42 21.09 -7.12
N VAL A 125 3.35 19.76 -6.91
CA VAL A 125 2.06 19.06 -6.72
C VAL A 125 1.34 19.60 -5.49
N ALA A 126 2.02 19.73 -4.36
CA ALA A 126 1.44 20.24 -3.12
C ALA A 126 0.89 21.67 -3.31
N ALA A 127 1.66 22.56 -3.94
CA ALA A 127 1.25 23.93 -4.23
C ALA A 127 0.07 24.00 -5.22
N LYS A 128 0.17 23.31 -6.38
CA LYS A 128 -0.82 23.41 -7.47
C LYS A 128 -2.12 22.69 -7.14
N ALA A 129 -2.05 21.46 -6.61
CA ALA A 129 -3.23 20.71 -6.19
C ALA A 129 -3.75 21.19 -4.83
N HIS A 130 -2.97 21.99 -4.11
CA HIS A 130 -3.27 22.54 -2.78
C HIS A 130 -3.73 21.43 -1.81
N VAL A 131 -2.81 20.48 -1.64
CA VAL A 131 -2.91 19.26 -0.81
C VAL A 131 -1.73 19.19 0.15
N ILE A 132 -1.90 18.54 1.30
CA ILE A 132 -0.73 18.09 2.09
C ILE A 132 -0.18 16.85 1.39
N ALA A 133 1.02 16.93 0.83
CA ALA A 133 1.69 15.78 0.24
C ALA A 133 2.69 15.20 1.24
N LEU A 134 2.64 13.88 1.46
CA LEU A 134 3.63 13.16 2.25
C LEU A 134 4.28 12.10 1.37
N SER A 135 5.57 12.28 1.08
CA SER A 135 6.36 11.37 0.25
C SER A 135 7.22 10.46 1.13
N LEU A 136 6.97 9.15 1.06
CA LEU A 136 7.61 8.14 1.91
C LEU A 136 8.99 7.72 1.39
N ASP A 137 9.99 7.65 2.26
CA ASP A 137 11.30 7.03 1.99
C ASP A 137 11.22 5.55 2.39
N TYR A 138 10.60 4.73 1.53
CA TYR A 138 10.37 3.31 1.82
C TYR A 138 11.67 2.49 1.72
N THR A 139 11.70 1.34 2.40
CA THR A 139 12.83 0.39 2.33
C THR A 139 13.01 -0.08 0.91
N ARG A 140 14.25 -0.01 0.42
CA ARG A 140 14.65 -0.36 -0.94
C ARG A 140 15.66 -1.49 -0.91
N TYR A 141 15.75 -2.22 -2.02
CA TYR A 141 16.84 -3.15 -2.27
C TYR A 141 18.18 -2.40 -2.42
N PRO A 142 19.32 -2.95 -1.97
CA PRO A 142 19.52 -4.28 -1.36
C PRO A 142 19.30 -4.38 0.17
N GLU A 143 19.03 -3.30 0.89
CA GLU A 143 18.85 -3.31 2.35
C GLU A 143 17.57 -4.02 2.81
N GLY A 144 16.59 -4.13 1.91
CA GLY A 144 15.41 -4.96 2.10
C GLY A 144 14.86 -5.48 0.77
N THR A 145 13.71 -6.12 0.83
CA THR A 145 13.03 -6.67 -0.35
C THR A 145 11.81 -5.84 -0.72
N VAL A 146 11.19 -6.14 -1.87
CA VAL A 146 9.93 -5.50 -2.28
C VAL A 146 8.83 -5.62 -1.21
N TRP A 147 8.83 -6.71 -0.43
CA TRP A 147 7.89 -6.93 0.67
C TRP A 147 8.03 -5.86 1.76
N ASP A 148 9.26 -5.47 2.08
CA ASP A 148 9.51 -4.41 3.05
C ASP A 148 8.97 -3.07 2.55
N SER A 149 9.11 -2.78 1.26
CA SER A 149 8.54 -1.57 0.64
C SER A 149 7.02 -1.50 0.81
N TYR A 150 6.30 -2.60 0.55
CA TYR A 150 4.83 -2.65 0.73
C TYR A 150 4.41 -2.62 2.20
N GLU A 151 5.17 -3.24 3.10
CA GLU A 151 4.91 -3.19 4.53
C GLU A 151 5.09 -1.76 5.08
N ASP A 152 6.17 -1.08 4.68
CA ASP A 152 6.43 0.32 5.04
C ASP A 152 5.31 1.22 4.52
N ALA A 153 4.92 1.07 3.25
CA ALA A 153 3.84 1.84 2.64
C ALA A 153 2.50 1.66 3.37
N TRP A 154 2.17 0.42 3.76
CA TRP A 154 0.94 0.14 4.49
C TRP A 154 0.98 0.67 5.92
N ALA A 155 2.10 0.53 6.61
CA ALA A 155 2.29 1.09 7.95
C ALA A 155 2.18 2.62 7.93
N PHE A 156 2.80 3.26 6.93
CA PHE A 156 2.73 4.70 6.72
C PHE A 156 1.31 5.18 6.44
N LEU A 157 0.58 4.53 5.51
CA LEU A 157 -0.79 4.90 5.21
C LEU A 157 -1.70 4.78 6.45
N LYS A 158 -1.56 3.71 7.24
CA LYS A 158 -2.28 3.55 8.51
C LYS A 158 -1.95 4.68 9.50
N TRP A 159 -0.68 5.07 9.61
CA TRP A 159 -0.26 6.17 10.47
C TRP A 159 -0.86 7.51 10.01
N VAL A 160 -0.86 7.80 8.70
CA VAL A 160 -1.50 9.00 8.14
C VAL A 160 -2.98 9.07 8.52
N VAL A 161 -3.74 8.00 8.27
CA VAL A 161 -5.20 8.00 8.51
C VAL A 161 -5.56 7.98 10.00
N ALA A 162 -4.67 7.51 10.87
CA ALA A 162 -4.89 7.48 12.31
C ALA A 162 -4.99 8.90 12.94
N HIS A 163 -4.37 9.92 12.31
CA HIS A 163 -4.48 11.32 12.75
C HIS A 163 -5.91 11.85 12.75
N LYS A 164 -6.84 11.15 12.11
CA LYS A 164 -8.27 11.49 12.13
C LYS A 164 -8.87 11.29 13.52
N PHE A 165 -8.37 10.32 14.26
CA PHE A 165 -8.93 9.87 15.54
C PHE A 165 -8.09 10.33 16.73
N ASP A 166 -6.79 10.50 16.52
CA ASP A 166 -5.86 10.92 17.57
C ASP A 166 -4.77 11.84 16.99
N SER A 167 -4.78 13.11 17.41
CA SER A 167 -3.78 14.11 17.02
C SER A 167 -2.49 14.03 17.84
N HIS A 168 -2.41 13.15 18.84
CA HIS A 168 -1.29 12.98 19.76
C HIS A 168 -0.59 11.63 19.62
N LEU A 169 -0.81 10.93 18.50
CA LEU A 169 -0.13 9.68 18.17
C LEU A 169 1.41 9.83 18.26
N PRO A 170 2.15 8.76 18.60
CA PRO A 170 3.60 8.75 18.48
C PRO A 170 4.06 9.18 17.09
N GLY A 171 4.91 10.20 17.06
CA GLY A 171 5.38 10.82 15.82
C GLY A 171 4.36 11.67 15.09
N SER A 172 3.20 12.01 15.68
CA SER A 172 2.12 12.80 15.08
C SER A 172 2.64 14.06 14.39
N ASP A 173 2.15 14.31 13.18
CA ASP A 173 2.51 15.47 12.41
C ASP A 173 1.53 16.64 12.64
N PRO A 174 2.02 17.81 13.12
CA PRO A 174 1.14 18.94 13.43
C PRO A 174 0.51 19.57 12.19
N TRP A 175 1.11 19.46 11.00
CA TRP A 175 0.49 19.96 9.77
C TRP A 175 -0.66 19.05 9.35
N LEU A 176 -0.45 17.73 9.41
CA LEU A 176 -1.49 16.75 9.12
C LEU A 176 -2.66 16.85 10.12
N ALA A 177 -2.38 16.92 11.42
CA ALA A 177 -3.42 17.03 12.45
C ALA A 177 -4.25 18.32 12.35
N ARG A 178 -3.59 19.45 12.01
CA ARG A 178 -4.24 20.76 11.93
C ARG A 178 -4.94 20.99 10.60
N PHE A 179 -4.27 20.72 9.49
CA PHE A 179 -4.70 21.12 8.15
C PHE A 179 -5.17 19.94 7.28
N GLY A 180 -4.91 18.69 7.65
CA GLY A 180 -5.23 17.52 6.83
C GLY A 180 -6.69 17.11 6.89
N ASP A 181 -7.32 16.97 5.73
CA ASP A 181 -8.64 16.39 5.56
C ASP A 181 -8.54 14.89 5.27
N LEU A 182 -8.69 14.09 6.33
CA LEU A 182 -8.56 12.64 6.27
C LEU A 182 -9.84 11.92 5.82
N ASP A 183 -10.88 12.66 5.40
CA ASP A 183 -11.95 12.15 4.55
C ASP A 183 -11.57 12.21 3.06
N ARG A 184 -10.52 12.96 2.71
CA ARG A 184 -10.01 13.15 1.34
C ARG A 184 -8.55 12.73 1.22
N VAL A 185 -8.30 11.43 1.41
CA VAL A 185 -6.97 10.82 1.26
C VAL A 185 -6.81 10.23 -0.13
N PHE A 186 -5.70 10.56 -0.78
CA PHE A 186 -5.26 10.02 -2.06
C PHE A 186 -3.95 9.26 -1.88
N VAL A 187 -3.76 8.22 -2.69
CA VAL A 187 -2.44 7.58 -2.85
C VAL A 187 -1.92 7.85 -4.25
N GLY A 188 -0.62 7.98 -4.42
CA GLY A 188 -0.04 8.07 -5.75
C GLY A 188 1.43 7.73 -5.78
N GLY A 189 1.96 7.59 -6.99
CA GLY A 189 3.37 7.31 -7.18
C GLY A 189 3.71 7.13 -8.65
N ASP A 190 5.01 7.16 -8.92
CA ASP A 190 5.57 6.94 -10.24
C ASP A 190 6.32 5.60 -10.31
N SER A 191 6.32 4.91 -11.46
CA SER A 191 7.10 3.69 -11.66
C SER A 191 6.83 2.65 -10.55
N ALA A 192 7.86 2.16 -9.85
CA ALA A 192 7.72 1.29 -8.68
C ALA A 192 6.80 1.87 -7.58
N GLY A 193 6.81 3.19 -7.37
CA GLY A 193 5.88 3.86 -6.47
C GLY A 193 4.44 3.85 -6.96
N GLY A 194 4.21 3.88 -8.27
CA GLY A 194 2.89 3.66 -8.88
C GLY A 194 2.38 2.24 -8.65
N ASN A 195 3.27 1.25 -8.71
CA ASN A 195 2.96 -0.11 -8.30
C ASN A 195 2.59 -0.20 -6.80
N ILE A 196 3.36 0.43 -5.91
CA ILE A 196 3.03 0.50 -4.48
C ILE A 196 1.65 1.14 -4.26
N ALA A 197 1.37 2.27 -4.93
CA ALA A 197 0.09 2.97 -4.82
C ALA A 197 -1.09 2.08 -5.25
N HIS A 198 -0.93 1.28 -6.33
CA HIS A 198 -1.91 0.27 -6.73
C HIS A 198 -2.17 -0.74 -5.60
N HIS A 199 -1.13 -1.33 -5.03
CA HIS A 199 -1.27 -2.31 -3.96
C HIS A 199 -1.86 -1.71 -2.69
N MET A 200 -1.57 -0.46 -2.37
CA MET A 200 -2.23 0.25 -1.27
C MET A 200 -3.73 0.43 -1.53
N ALA A 201 -4.12 0.70 -2.79
CA ALA A 201 -5.52 0.79 -3.17
C ALA A 201 -6.25 -0.56 -3.10
N ILE A 202 -5.64 -1.65 -3.56
CA ILE A 202 -6.19 -3.01 -3.41
C ILE A 202 -6.32 -3.36 -1.93
N LYS A 203 -5.25 -3.14 -1.15
CA LYS A 203 -5.21 -3.47 0.27
C LYS A 203 -6.24 -2.68 1.07
N ALA A 204 -6.47 -1.40 0.75
CA ALA A 204 -7.53 -0.59 1.36
C ALA A 204 -8.95 -1.09 1.07
N GLY A 205 -9.15 -1.84 -0.02
CA GLY A 205 -10.44 -2.46 -0.34
C GLY A 205 -10.65 -3.83 0.29
N GLN A 206 -9.57 -4.57 0.55
CA GLN A 206 -9.59 -5.88 1.22
C GLN A 206 -9.54 -5.77 2.74
N ALA A 207 -8.55 -5.05 3.24
CA ALA A 207 -8.37 -4.73 4.64
C ALA A 207 -9.02 -3.39 4.89
N GLN A 208 -9.98 -3.34 5.80
CA GLN A 208 -10.61 -2.09 6.17
C GLN A 208 -9.53 -1.20 6.81
N LEU A 209 -9.16 -0.11 6.12
CA LEU A 209 -8.71 1.09 6.83
C LEU A 209 -9.73 1.38 7.95
N PRO A 210 -9.35 2.05 9.06
CA PRO A 210 -10.30 2.39 10.12
C PRO A 210 -11.62 2.86 9.51
N GLU A 211 -12.75 2.27 9.92
CA GLU A 211 -14.04 2.22 9.17
C GLU A 211 -14.52 3.54 8.54
N TYR A 212 -14.02 4.66 9.08
CA TYR A 212 -14.33 6.02 8.71
C TYR A 212 -13.36 6.66 7.71
N VAL A 213 -12.33 5.96 7.21
CA VAL A 213 -11.38 6.49 6.23
C VAL A 213 -11.38 5.64 4.97
N ARG A 214 -11.50 6.30 3.81
CA ARG A 214 -11.42 5.67 2.49
C ARG A 214 -10.47 6.46 1.61
N LEU A 215 -9.85 5.75 0.68
CA LEU A 215 -9.12 6.41 -0.39
C LEU A 215 -10.13 7.03 -1.35
N VAL A 216 -9.98 8.31 -1.62
CA VAL A 216 -10.82 9.02 -2.58
C VAL A 216 -10.36 8.73 -4.00
N GLY A 217 -9.05 8.70 -4.22
CA GLY A 217 -8.49 8.34 -5.51
C GLY A 217 -7.06 7.82 -5.44
N ALA A 218 -6.62 7.24 -6.56
CA ALA A 218 -5.26 6.81 -6.81
C ALA A 218 -4.70 7.49 -8.07
N PHE A 219 -3.44 7.92 -8.04
CA PHE A 219 -2.72 8.45 -9.20
C PHE A 219 -1.49 7.59 -9.49
N LEU A 220 -1.48 6.91 -10.63
CA LEU A 220 -0.43 5.97 -11.01
C LEU A 220 0.31 6.53 -12.24
N ALA A 221 1.53 7.03 -12.07
CA ALA A 221 2.33 7.60 -13.16
C ALA A 221 3.32 6.55 -13.69
N MET A 222 3.12 6.08 -14.91
CA MET A 222 3.91 5.03 -15.56
C MET A 222 4.18 3.84 -14.62
N PRO A 223 3.13 3.25 -14.01
CA PRO A 223 3.31 2.28 -12.93
C PRO A 223 4.11 1.06 -13.40
N TYR A 224 4.98 0.57 -12.52
CA TYR A 224 5.85 -0.55 -12.84
C TYR A 224 5.09 -1.88 -12.73
N PHE A 225 4.56 -2.34 -13.86
CA PHE A 225 3.93 -3.64 -14.01
C PHE A 225 4.64 -4.47 -15.07
N LEU A 226 4.64 -5.80 -14.92
CA LEU A 226 5.26 -6.75 -15.83
C LEU A 226 4.36 -7.98 -16.01
N GLY A 227 4.77 -8.87 -16.90
CA GLY A 227 4.14 -10.17 -17.12
C GLY A 227 4.91 -10.95 -18.17
N SER A 228 4.91 -12.28 -18.08
CA SER A 228 5.62 -13.13 -19.05
C SER A 228 4.98 -13.08 -20.44
N SER A 229 3.65 -12.94 -20.48
CA SER A 229 2.89 -12.82 -21.72
C SER A 229 2.90 -11.39 -22.23
N ARG A 230 3.33 -11.22 -23.50
CA ARG A 230 3.34 -9.90 -24.16
C ARG A 230 1.93 -9.33 -24.30
N VAL A 231 1.81 -8.01 -24.15
CA VAL A 231 0.56 -7.27 -24.38
C VAL A 231 0.79 -6.11 -25.34
N GLY A 232 -0.24 -5.74 -26.10
CA GLY A 232 -0.18 -4.61 -27.02
C GLY A 232 0.98 -4.74 -28.01
N LEU A 233 1.79 -3.69 -28.10
CA LEU A 233 2.97 -3.60 -28.97
C LEU A 233 4.30 -3.82 -28.24
N GLU A 234 4.31 -4.53 -27.11
CA GLU A 234 5.58 -4.85 -26.43
C GLU A 234 6.54 -5.61 -27.37
N PRO A 235 7.83 -5.22 -27.43
CA PRO A 235 8.79 -5.84 -28.32
C PRO A 235 9.06 -7.30 -27.91
N GLU A 236 9.55 -8.11 -28.86
CA GLU A 236 9.88 -9.51 -28.57
C GLU A 236 10.96 -9.67 -27.49
N THR A 237 11.83 -8.67 -27.39
CA THR A 237 12.95 -8.60 -26.46
C THR A 237 12.57 -7.98 -25.10
N ILE A 238 11.29 -7.67 -24.85
CA ILE A 238 10.86 -6.94 -23.64
C ILE A 238 11.34 -7.63 -22.35
N THR A 239 11.32 -8.96 -22.33
CA THR A 239 11.75 -9.78 -21.18
C THR A 239 13.25 -9.72 -20.89
N THR A 240 14.05 -9.19 -21.83
CA THR A 240 15.50 -9.01 -21.66
C THR A 240 15.88 -7.65 -21.11
N SER A 241 14.90 -6.75 -20.91
CA SER A 241 15.14 -5.40 -20.41
C SER A 241 15.58 -5.41 -18.95
N ASN A 242 16.23 -4.34 -18.53
CA ASN A 242 16.68 -4.19 -17.14
C ASN A 242 15.50 -4.12 -16.16
N ASN A 243 14.33 -3.65 -16.62
CA ASN A 243 13.09 -3.69 -15.86
C ASN A 243 12.61 -5.12 -15.61
N PHE A 244 12.86 -6.09 -16.49
CA PHE A 244 12.54 -7.49 -16.17
C PHE A 244 13.58 -8.09 -15.22
N LYS A 245 14.87 -7.87 -15.49
CA LYS A 245 15.97 -8.43 -14.68
C LYS A 245 15.96 -7.95 -13.23
N ILE A 246 15.63 -6.69 -12.98
CA ILE A 246 15.66 -6.15 -11.62
C ILE A 246 14.59 -6.77 -10.72
N TRP A 247 13.47 -7.23 -11.30
CA TRP A 247 12.40 -7.88 -10.53
C TRP A 247 12.90 -9.13 -9.80
N ASP A 248 13.72 -9.95 -10.47
CA ASP A 248 14.31 -11.16 -9.89
C ASP A 248 15.21 -10.86 -8.67
N TYR A 249 15.83 -9.68 -8.65
CA TYR A 249 16.65 -9.24 -7.52
C TYR A 249 15.80 -8.73 -6.35
N VAL A 250 14.78 -7.90 -6.62
CA VAL A 250 14.00 -7.25 -5.55
C VAL A 250 12.94 -8.17 -4.94
N CYS A 251 12.55 -9.22 -5.67
CA CYS A 251 11.69 -10.28 -5.16
C CYS A 251 12.34 -11.68 -5.27
N PRO A 252 13.39 -11.98 -4.49
CA PRO A 252 14.14 -13.24 -4.61
C PRO A 252 13.33 -14.50 -4.26
N ASN A 253 12.19 -14.34 -3.56
CA ASN A 253 11.30 -15.43 -3.15
C ASN A 253 10.01 -15.50 -3.99
N CYS A 254 9.85 -14.68 -5.04
CA CYS A 254 8.71 -14.74 -5.94
C CYS A 254 8.83 -15.95 -6.87
N THR A 255 8.18 -17.07 -6.54
CA THR A 255 8.26 -18.31 -7.35
C THR A 255 7.62 -18.19 -8.73
N ALA A 256 6.74 -17.20 -8.93
CA ALA A 256 6.10 -16.92 -10.22
C ALA A 256 6.90 -15.92 -11.09
N GLY A 257 8.07 -15.45 -10.62
CA GLY A 257 8.88 -14.46 -11.34
C GLY A 257 8.06 -13.22 -11.70
N VAL A 258 8.13 -12.78 -12.96
CA VAL A 258 7.38 -11.62 -13.46
C VAL A 258 5.87 -11.82 -13.59
N ASP A 259 5.36 -13.03 -13.34
CA ASP A 259 3.91 -13.29 -13.21
C ASP A 259 3.44 -13.26 -11.75
N ASP A 260 4.31 -12.90 -10.81
CA ASP A 260 3.91 -12.70 -9.42
C ASP A 260 2.83 -11.60 -9.30
N PRO A 261 1.78 -11.80 -8.49
CA PRO A 261 0.73 -10.82 -8.23
C PRO A 261 1.20 -9.41 -7.86
N LEU A 262 2.39 -9.27 -7.28
CA LEU A 262 2.95 -7.98 -6.91
C LEU A 262 3.33 -7.13 -8.14
N ILE A 263 3.71 -7.75 -9.25
CA ILE A 263 4.15 -7.04 -10.46
C ILE A 263 3.20 -7.26 -11.64
N ASN A 264 2.43 -8.35 -11.66
CA ASN A 264 1.43 -8.66 -12.66
C ASN A 264 0.00 -8.58 -12.07
N PRO A 265 -0.63 -7.39 -12.02
CA PRO A 265 -1.91 -7.15 -11.35
C PRO A 265 -3.12 -7.80 -12.05
N GLY A 266 -2.94 -8.37 -13.24
CA GLY A 266 -3.94 -9.15 -13.96
C GLY A 266 -3.53 -10.62 -14.19
N GLY A 267 -2.43 -11.06 -13.56
CA GLY A 267 -1.88 -12.40 -13.69
C GLY A 267 -2.55 -13.42 -12.78
N PRO A 268 -2.16 -14.71 -12.90
CA PRO A 268 -2.64 -15.77 -12.03
C PRO A 268 -2.40 -15.46 -10.54
N GLY A 269 -3.42 -15.63 -9.70
CA GLY A 269 -3.33 -15.36 -8.25
C GLY A 269 -3.42 -13.88 -7.86
N ALA A 270 -3.48 -12.95 -8.82
CA ALA A 270 -3.68 -11.54 -8.53
C ALA A 270 -5.06 -11.28 -7.89
N PRO A 271 -5.14 -10.41 -6.87
CA PRO A 271 -6.42 -9.94 -6.35
C PRO A 271 -7.35 -9.37 -7.42
N SER A 272 -8.65 -9.58 -7.27
CA SER A 272 -9.62 -8.99 -8.18
C SER A 272 -9.55 -7.46 -8.15
N LEU A 273 -9.30 -6.84 -9.31
CA LEU A 273 -9.32 -5.38 -9.49
C LEU A 273 -10.69 -4.76 -9.17
N ARG A 274 -11.78 -5.55 -9.15
CA ARG A 274 -13.10 -5.09 -8.66
C ARG A 274 -13.03 -4.60 -7.22
N GLY A 275 -12.11 -5.14 -6.44
CA GLY A 275 -11.89 -4.83 -5.02
C GLY A 275 -11.05 -3.59 -4.75
N LEU A 276 -10.67 -2.78 -5.74
CA LEU A 276 -9.94 -1.53 -5.53
C LEU A 276 -10.69 -0.60 -4.54
N GLY A 277 -10.02 -0.26 -3.44
CA GLY A 277 -10.56 0.50 -2.30
C GLY A 277 -10.59 2.02 -2.47
N CYS A 278 -10.47 2.53 -3.70
CA CYS A 278 -10.60 3.94 -4.02
C CYS A 278 -11.85 4.23 -4.89
N GLY A 279 -12.22 5.51 -5.03
CA GLY A 279 -13.36 5.91 -5.87
C GLY A 279 -12.96 6.34 -7.29
N ARG A 280 -11.70 6.73 -7.49
CA ARG A 280 -11.15 7.23 -8.76
C ARG A 280 -9.72 6.74 -8.95
N MET A 281 -9.32 6.54 -10.19
CA MET A 281 -7.97 6.16 -10.55
C MET A 281 -7.56 6.85 -11.85
N MET A 282 -6.42 7.52 -11.84
CA MET A 282 -5.78 8.01 -13.06
C MET A 282 -4.54 7.17 -13.31
N VAL A 283 -4.48 6.56 -14.50
CA VAL A 283 -3.30 5.88 -15.02
C VAL A 283 -2.68 6.82 -16.04
N TYR A 284 -1.47 7.29 -15.77
CA TYR A 284 -0.76 8.23 -16.62
C TYR A 284 0.37 7.50 -17.32
N VAL A 285 0.39 7.48 -18.65
CA VAL A 285 1.40 6.75 -19.45
C VAL A 285 2.25 7.72 -20.26
N ALA A 286 3.48 7.35 -20.55
CA ALA A 286 4.38 8.11 -21.41
C ALA A 286 4.55 7.40 -22.75
N GLN A 287 4.50 8.13 -23.87
CA GLN A 287 4.49 7.53 -25.20
C GLN A 287 5.78 6.73 -25.51
N ASN A 288 6.93 7.20 -25.03
CA ASN A 288 8.24 6.60 -25.30
C ASN A 288 8.74 5.78 -24.10
N ASP A 289 7.81 5.17 -23.38
CA ASP A 289 8.08 4.31 -22.22
C ASP A 289 7.96 2.84 -22.58
N GLU A 290 8.91 2.02 -22.14
CA GLU A 290 8.85 0.57 -22.36
C GLU A 290 7.67 -0.09 -21.65
N LEU A 291 7.17 0.51 -20.57
CA LEU A 291 6.03 0.00 -19.79
C LEU A 291 4.67 0.45 -20.34
N ARG A 292 4.65 1.35 -21.34
CA ARG A 292 3.43 1.98 -21.86
C ARG A 292 2.33 0.97 -22.19
N GLU A 293 2.67 -0.05 -22.97
CA GLU A 293 1.71 -1.06 -23.44
C GLU A 293 1.10 -1.84 -22.27
N ARG A 294 1.92 -2.14 -21.25
CA ARG A 294 1.49 -2.80 -20.02
C ARG A 294 0.56 -1.92 -19.20
N ASP A 295 0.84 -0.63 -19.12
CA ASP A 295 0.00 0.33 -18.38
C ASP A 295 -1.35 0.56 -19.06
N VAL A 296 -1.35 0.65 -20.40
CA VAL A 296 -2.57 0.70 -21.20
C VAL A 296 -3.37 -0.60 -21.01
N TRP A 297 -2.71 -1.76 -21.03
CA TRP A 297 -3.35 -3.04 -20.73
C TRP A 297 -3.95 -3.05 -19.32
N TYR A 298 -3.21 -2.61 -18.30
CA TYR A 298 -3.69 -2.54 -16.91
C TYR A 298 -4.94 -1.66 -16.80
N TYR A 299 -4.94 -0.49 -17.43
CA TYR A 299 -6.12 0.38 -17.50
C TYR A 299 -7.34 -0.37 -18.06
N GLN A 300 -7.16 -1.16 -19.13
CA GLN A 300 -8.24 -1.96 -19.70
C GLN A 300 -8.68 -3.08 -18.76
N GLN A 301 -7.78 -3.70 -17.99
CA GLN A 301 -8.13 -4.69 -16.97
C GLN A 301 -8.98 -4.06 -15.87
N VAL A 302 -8.61 -2.86 -15.38
CA VAL A 302 -9.42 -2.13 -14.39
C VAL A 302 -10.83 -1.85 -14.94
N LYS A 303 -10.94 -1.36 -16.19
CA LYS A 303 -12.25 -1.15 -16.84
C LYS A 303 -13.10 -2.42 -16.93
N LYS A 304 -12.50 -3.54 -17.30
CA LYS A 304 -13.20 -4.83 -17.48
C LYS A 304 -13.53 -5.53 -16.17
N SER A 305 -12.85 -5.19 -15.08
CA SER A 305 -13.03 -5.84 -13.77
C SER A 305 -14.41 -5.62 -13.14
N GLY A 306 -15.18 -4.64 -13.62
CA GLY A 306 -16.42 -4.22 -13.00
C GLY A 306 -16.23 -3.46 -11.68
N TRP A 307 -15.04 -2.92 -11.43
CA TRP A 307 -14.80 -1.96 -10.35
C TRP A 307 -15.77 -0.76 -10.48
N PRO A 308 -16.50 -0.39 -9.41
CA PRO A 308 -17.51 0.66 -9.48
C PRO A 308 -16.95 2.10 -9.52
N GLY A 309 -15.64 2.26 -9.40
CA GLY A 309 -14.97 3.57 -9.47
C GLY A 309 -14.81 4.08 -10.91
N GLN A 310 -14.21 5.26 -11.03
CA GLN A 310 -13.89 5.86 -12.33
C GLN A 310 -12.40 5.72 -12.63
N VAL A 311 -12.06 5.10 -13.76
CA VAL A 311 -10.68 5.01 -14.23
C VAL A 311 -10.49 5.90 -15.47
N GLU A 312 -9.42 6.69 -15.46
CA GLU A 312 -8.98 7.55 -16.55
C GLU A 312 -7.58 7.14 -17.02
N LEU A 313 -7.34 7.25 -18.32
CA LEU A 313 -6.04 7.04 -18.95
C LEU A 313 -5.61 8.35 -19.57
N VAL A 314 -4.43 8.85 -19.20
CA VAL A 314 -3.82 10.04 -19.79
C VAL A 314 -2.49 9.65 -20.41
N GLU A 315 -2.20 10.13 -21.62
CA GLU A 315 -0.94 9.84 -22.30
C GLU A 315 -0.14 11.12 -22.55
N ALA A 316 1.09 11.16 -22.05
CA ALA A 316 2.06 12.19 -22.41
C ALA A 316 2.80 11.84 -23.71
N LYS A 317 2.43 12.54 -24.78
CA LYS A 317 3.04 12.41 -26.11
C LYS A 317 4.52 12.81 -26.10
N GLY A 318 5.35 12.01 -26.75
CA GLY A 318 6.79 12.21 -26.92
C GLY A 318 7.61 12.12 -25.64
N GLN A 319 7.01 11.83 -24.48
CA GLN A 319 7.72 11.80 -23.21
C GLN A 319 8.29 10.42 -22.90
N PRO A 320 9.47 10.33 -22.27
CA PRO A 320 10.04 9.09 -21.77
C PRO A 320 9.49 8.71 -20.38
N HIS A 321 9.84 7.51 -19.90
CA HIS A 321 9.60 7.08 -18.53
C HIS A 321 10.03 8.15 -17.51
N VAL A 322 9.18 8.41 -16.52
CA VAL A 322 9.36 9.36 -15.39
C VAL A 322 9.85 10.76 -15.80
N PHE A 323 9.43 11.25 -16.97
CA PHE A 323 9.81 12.58 -17.47
C PHE A 323 9.58 13.72 -16.46
N HIS A 324 8.53 13.62 -15.65
CA HIS A 324 8.16 14.61 -14.64
C HIS A 324 9.09 14.65 -13.43
N ILE A 325 9.80 13.56 -13.13
CA ILE A 325 10.88 13.53 -12.14
C ILE A 325 12.22 13.91 -12.80
N ARG A 326 12.44 13.57 -14.08
CA ARG A 326 13.68 13.94 -14.78
C ARG A 326 13.81 15.45 -14.96
N ASP A 327 12.72 16.10 -15.35
CA ASP A 327 12.63 17.55 -15.51
C ASP A 327 11.29 18.06 -14.95
N PRO A 328 11.21 18.34 -13.64
CA PRO A 328 10.00 18.86 -13.01
C PRO A 328 9.64 20.29 -13.45
N ASP A 329 10.55 21.00 -14.14
CA ASP A 329 10.32 22.35 -14.68
C ASP A 329 9.78 22.34 -16.11
N SER A 330 9.78 21.19 -16.78
CA SER A 330 9.23 21.05 -18.12
C SER A 330 7.74 21.36 -18.21
N LEU A 331 7.31 21.80 -19.41
CA LEU A 331 5.88 21.96 -19.73
C LEU A 331 5.13 20.64 -19.60
N ALA A 332 5.75 19.51 -19.99
CA ALA A 332 5.14 18.19 -19.85
C ALA A 332 4.88 17.85 -18.39
N ALA A 333 5.84 18.09 -17.49
CA ALA A 333 5.66 17.89 -16.05
C ALA A 333 4.54 18.78 -15.50
N THR A 334 4.49 20.05 -15.94
CA THR A 334 3.44 20.99 -15.56
C THR A 334 2.05 20.50 -15.97
N ASN A 335 1.89 19.97 -17.18
CA ASN A 335 0.62 19.40 -17.65
C ASN A 335 0.19 18.19 -16.80
N LEU A 336 1.13 17.29 -16.48
CA LEU A 336 0.84 16.16 -15.58
C LEU A 336 0.39 16.65 -14.20
N ILE A 337 1.04 17.67 -13.64
CA ILE A 337 0.65 18.25 -12.33
C ILE A 337 -0.75 18.88 -12.39
N ASP A 338 -1.09 19.53 -13.51
CA ASP A 338 -2.42 20.07 -13.74
C ASP A 338 -3.48 18.95 -13.76
N ASP A 339 -3.21 17.84 -14.46
CA ASP A 339 -4.09 16.68 -14.50
C ASP A 339 -4.26 16.05 -13.11
N VAL A 340 -3.18 15.86 -12.35
CA VAL A 340 -3.23 15.40 -10.94
C VAL A 340 -4.11 16.32 -10.09
N SER A 341 -4.04 17.63 -10.33
CA SER A 341 -4.84 18.62 -9.59
C SER A 341 -6.34 18.50 -9.87
N THR A 342 -6.75 18.00 -11.04
CA THR A 342 -8.17 17.79 -11.39
C THR A 342 -8.83 16.68 -10.58
N ILE A 343 -8.05 15.68 -10.13
CA ILE A 343 -8.54 14.56 -9.32
C ILE A 343 -9.20 15.07 -8.03
N ARG A 344 -8.72 16.21 -7.50
CA ARG A 344 -9.33 16.90 -6.36
C ARG A 344 -10.70 17.49 -6.70
N SER A 345 -10.78 18.29 -7.77
CA SER A 345 -11.94 19.14 -8.08
C SER A 345 -13.24 18.36 -8.28
N ALA A 346 -13.14 17.13 -8.78
CA ALA A 346 -14.30 16.29 -9.06
C ALA A 346 -14.97 15.69 -7.79
N THR A 347 -14.42 15.97 -6.59
CA THR A 347 -15.01 15.62 -5.29
C THR A 347 -15.78 16.78 -4.67
N GLU A 348 -15.47 18.02 -5.05
CA GLU A 348 -16.15 19.22 -4.55
C GLU A 348 -17.56 19.35 -5.14
N GLY A 349 -17.76 18.89 -6.38
CA GLY A 349 -19.08 18.77 -7.03
C GLY A 349 -19.97 17.63 -6.52
N ARG A 350 -19.47 16.72 -5.67
CA ARG A 350 -20.25 15.60 -5.08
C ARG A 350 -20.56 15.79 -3.59
N ARG A 351 -20.63 17.02 -3.10
CA ARG A 351 -21.28 17.30 -1.80
C ARG A 351 -22.77 16.95 -1.76
N MET A 352 -23.38 16.60 -2.89
CA MET A 352 -24.74 16.08 -2.98
C MET A 352 -24.74 14.64 -3.48
N CYS A 353 -24.62 13.65 -2.58
CA CYS A 353 -25.42 12.40 -2.57
C CYS A 353 -24.97 11.37 -1.49
N ASN A 354 -24.49 11.79 -0.33
CA ASN A 354 -24.29 10.85 0.80
C ASN A 354 -25.62 10.35 1.42
N THR A 355 -26.76 10.83 0.92
CA THR A 355 -28.10 10.37 1.29
C THR A 355 -28.62 9.19 0.47
N CYS A 356 -27.97 8.79 -0.64
CA CYS A 356 -28.51 7.75 -1.53
C CYS A 356 -27.79 6.38 -1.46
N CYS A 357 -26.60 6.30 -0.85
CA CYS A 357 -26.05 5.01 -0.42
C CYS A 357 -26.57 4.63 0.97
N ARG A 358 -27.86 4.32 1.09
CA ARG A 358 -28.38 3.59 2.26
C ARG A 358 -27.80 2.18 2.22
N ARG A 359 -26.65 1.97 2.87
CA ARG A 359 -26.19 0.64 3.25
C ARG A 359 -27.28 0.03 4.14
N ARG A 360 -27.84 -1.11 3.74
CA ARG A 360 -28.76 -1.88 4.60
C ARG A 360 -27.89 -2.53 5.69
N SER A 361 -27.80 -1.89 6.84
CA SER A 361 -27.32 -2.57 8.05
C SER A 361 -28.40 -3.56 8.47
N VAL A 362 -28.02 -4.74 8.94
CA VAL A 362 -28.96 -5.67 9.58
C VAL A 362 -28.59 -5.76 11.04
N PHE A 363 -29.60 -5.65 11.88
CA PHE A 363 -29.43 -5.85 13.31
C PHE A 363 -29.55 -7.35 13.57
N ALA A 364 -28.53 -7.95 14.19
CA ALA A 364 -28.56 -9.36 14.56
C ALA A 364 -28.37 -9.50 16.07
N ALA A 365 -29.25 -10.30 16.67
CA ALA A 365 -29.13 -10.75 18.06
C ALA A 365 -28.94 -12.27 18.06
N PHE A 366 -27.91 -12.72 18.79
CA PHE A 366 -27.58 -14.14 18.94
C PHE A 366 -28.03 -14.62 20.31
N PHE A 367 -28.76 -15.73 20.33
CA PHE A 367 -29.29 -16.34 21.55
C PHE A 367 -28.81 -17.77 21.71
N LEU A 368 -28.55 -18.16 22.96
CA LEU A 368 -28.48 -19.55 23.39
C LEU A 368 -29.90 -20.03 23.67
N LEU A 369 -30.32 -21.08 22.96
CA LEU A 369 -31.62 -21.70 23.13
C LEU A 369 -31.48 -23.00 23.94
N HIS A 370 -32.37 -23.20 24.91
CA HIS A 370 -32.48 -24.41 25.71
C HIS A 370 -33.94 -24.89 25.75
N PRO A 371 -34.22 -26.21 25.69
CA PRO A 371 -35.60 -26.71 25.58
C PRO A 371 -36.53 -26.30 26.73
N SER A 372 -35.98 -26.07 27.92
CA SER A 372 -36.74 -25.80 29.15
C SER A 372 -36.32 -24.53 29.91
N LYS A 373 -35.51 -23.66 29.28
CA LYS A 373 -35.07 -22.39 29.89
C LYS A 373 -35.21 -21.24 28.88
N PRO A 374 -35.50 -20.01 29.34
CA PRO A 374 -35.66 -18.86 28.46
C PRO A 374 -34.37 -18.54 27.67
N PRO A 375 -34.46 -17.99 26.45
CA PRO A 375 -33.31 -17.66 25.61
C PRO A 375 -32.36 -16.68 26.28
N ILE A 376 -31.05 -16.94 26.23
CA ILE A 376 -30.03 -16.05 26.80
C ILE A 376 -29.32 -15.28 25.67
N PRO A 377 -29.33 -13.93 25.66
CA PRO A 377 -28.62 -13.15 24.67
C PRO A 377 -27.10 -13.24 24.88
N ILE A 378 -26.37 -13.65 23.85
CA ILE A 378 -24.89 -13.81 23.87
C ILE A 378 -24.21 -12.58 23.26
N HIS A 379 -24.84 -12.02 22.22
CA HIS A 379 -24.29 -10.88 21.50
C HIS A 379 -25.38 -10.14 20.72
N VAL A 380 -25.29 -8.81 20.71
CA VAL A 380 -26.19 -7.94 19.92
C VAL A 380 -25.35 -6.89 19.21
N GLY A 381 -25.51 -6.79 17.89
CA GLY A 381 -24.70 -5.88 17.08
C GLY A 381 -25.33 -5.55 15.71
N THR A 382 -24.84 -4.46 15.11
CA THR A 382 -25.14 -4.07 13.74
C THR A 382 -24.11 -4.67 12.79
N TYR A 383 -24.58 -5.38 11.77
CA TYR A 383 -23.74 -6.07 10.79
C TYR A 383 -24.03 -5.59 9.36
N ASN A 384 -22.98 -5.51 8.54
CA ASN A 384 -23.09 -5.15 7.13
C ASN A 384 -23.33 -6.41 6.27
N THR A 385 -24.32 -6.39 5.38
CA THR A 385 -24.80 -7.56 4.62
C THR A 385 -23.91 -8.02 3.45
N MET A 386 -22.59 -7.81 3.48
CA MET A 386 -21.69 -8.26 2.41
C MET A 386 -20.53 -9.16 2.85
N THR A 387 -20.45 -9.55 4.11
CA THR A 387 -19.46 -10.54 4.57
C THR A 387 -20.17 -11.77 5.10
N THR A 388 -20.45 -12.74 4.23
CA THR A 388 -20.69 -14.12 4.66
C THR A 388 -19.35 -14.75 5.05
N ASN A 389 -18.86 -14.40 6.24
CA ASN A 389 -17.90 -15.20 7.01
C ASN A 389 -17.81 -14.61 8.42
N VAL A 390 -18.68 -15.07 9.30
CA VAL A 390 -18.59 -14.80 10.74
C VAL A 390 -17.70 -15.88 11.33
N SER A 391 -16.38 -15.70 11.23
CA SER A 391 -15.40 -16.58 11.89
C SER A 391 -14.33 -15.72 12.56
N THR A 392 -14.70 -15.13 13.71
CA THR A 392 -13.78 -14.48 14.67
C THR A 392 -14.14 -15.04 16.06
N PRO A 393 -13.19 -15.26 16.99
CA PRO A 393 -13.27 -16.36 17.94
C PRO A 393 -14.32 -16.14 19.05
N MET A 394 -15.44 -16.86 18.97
CA MET A 394 -16.47 -17.01 20.02
C MET A 394 -16.02 -17.83 21.25
N ARG A 395 -14.73 -18.20 21.37
CA ARG A 395 -14.27 -19.19 22.37
C ARG A 395 -14.16 -18.66 23.81
N LEU A 396 -14.00 -17.36 24.03
CA LEU A 396 -13.74 -16.81 25.37
C LEU A 396 -15.00 -16.48 26.19
N ARG A 397 -16.16 -16.18 25.54
CA ARG A 397 -17.40 -15.83 26.27
C ARG A 397 -18.29 -17.03 26.61
N LEU A 398 -18.14 -18.15 25.92
CA LEU A 398 -18.99 -19.33 26.14
C LEU A 398 -18.77 -19.95 27.53
N ILE A 399 -17.54 -19.90 28.04
CA ILE A 399 -17.16 -20.46 29.35
C ILE A 399 -17.79 -19.65 30.50
N GLU A 400 -17.84 -18.32 30.39
CA GLU A 400 -18.45 -17.45 31.40
C GLU A 400 -19.98 -17.62 31.47
N VAL A 401 -20.63 -17.83 30.32
CA VAL A 401 -22.09 -18.06 30.24
C VAL A 401 -22.47 -19.42 30.83
N LEU A 402 -21.67 -20.47 30.60
CA LEU A 402 -21.90 -21.79 31.19
C LEU A 402 -21.67 -21.78 32.71
N ALA A 403 -20.70 -21.01 33.20
CA ALA A 403 -20.45 -20.84 34.64
C ALA A 403 -21.61 -20.13 35.37
N ALA A 404 -22.29 -19.19 34.71
CA ALA A 404 -23.49 -18.54 35.24
C ALA A 404 -24.75 -19.44 35.26
N TRP A 405 -24.69 -20.64 34.67
CA TRP A 405 -25.86 -21.49 34.44
C TRP A 405 -26.03 -22.66 35.43
N GLU A 406 -25.12 -22.80 36.40
CA GLU A 406 -25.06 -23.89 37.40
C GLU A 406 -25.33 -25.29 36.79
N ALA A 407 -24.95 -25.51 35.53
CA ALA A 407 -25.07 -26.81 34.89
C ALA A 407 -23.89 -27.69 35.31
N PRO A 408 -24.10 -28.92 35.81
CA PRO A 408 -23.00 -29.85 36.06
C PRO A 408 -22.28 -30.12 34.74
N VAL A 409 -20.96 -29.94 34.72
CA VAL A 409 -20.12 -30.16 33.53
C VAL A 409 -20.06 -31.65 33.14
N ASP A 410 -20.50 -32.54 34.02
CA ASP A 410 -20.62 -33.98 33.76
C ASP A 410 -22.10 -34.38 33.63
N SER A 411 -22.62 -34.36 32.40
CA SER A 411 -23.48 -35.40 31.80
C SER A 411 -24.33 -34.84 30.65
N ALA A 412 -24.34 -35.61 29.55
CA ALA A 412 -25.13 -35.45 28.33
C ALA A 412 -24.78 -34.25 27.43
N PHE A 413 -24.51 -34.55 26.16
CA PHE A 413 -24.44 -33.59 25.07
C PHE A 413 -25.73 -32.75 25.04
N VAL A 414 -25.70 -31.54 25.62
CA VAL A 414 -26.75 -30.55 25.42
C VAL A 414 -26.51 -29.95 24.04
N GLU A 415 -27.36 -30.29 23.09
CA GLU A 415 -27.36 -29.72 21.74
C GLU A 415 -27.83 -28.26 21.83
N LEU A 416 -26.90 -27.34 22.11
CA LEU A 416 -27.16 -25.91 22.15
C LEU A 416 -27.31 -25.38 20.73
N GLN A 417 -28.53 -25.00 20.34
CA GLN A 417 -28.79 -24.37 19.05
C GLN A 417 -28.52 -22.86 19.12
N LEU A 418 -27.80 -22.36 18.12
CA LEU A 418 -27.58 -20.92 17.95
C LEU A 418 -28.74 -20.33 17.13
N GLY A 419 -29.59 -19.54 17.78
CA GLY A 419 -30.65 -18.80 17.11
C GLY A 419 -30.16 -17.44 16.61
N VAL A 420 -30.51 -17.08 15.36
CA VAL A 420 -30.25 -15.74 14.79
C VAL A 420 -31.56 -15.09 14.40
N VAL A 421 -31.85 -13.92 14.95
CA VAL A 421 -32.99 -13.09 14.53
C VAL A 421 -32.46 -11.87 13.77
N LEU A 422 -32.93 -11.68 12.53
CA LEU A 422 -32.54 -10.60 11.65
C LEU A 422 -33.66 -9.55 11.56
N PHE A 423 -33.36 -8.30 11.89
CA PHE A 423 -34.32 -7.21 11.78
C PHE A 423 -33.99 -6.27 10.61
N PRO A 424 -34.97 -5.88 9.76
CA PRO A 424 -34.78 -4.84 8.76
C PRO A 424 -34.57 -3.48 9.45
N THR A 425 -33.45 -2.79 9.19
CA THR A 425 -33.29 -1.41 9.67
C THR A 425 -34.16 -0.47 8.84
N GLY A 426 -35.39 -0.22 9.28
CA GLY A 426 -36.31 0.59 8.48
C GLY A 426 -37.72 0.77 9.02
N MET A 427 -37.94 0.93 10.32
CA MET A 427 -39.18 1.54 10.82
C MET A 427 -38.84 2.73 11.72
N ARG A 428 -39.04 3.94 11.18
CA ARG A 428 -39.24 5.15 12.00
C ARG A 428 -40.74 5.29 12.23
N LYS A 429 -41.20 5.13 13.47
CA LYS A 429 -42.45 5.70 13.95
C LYS A 429 -42.20 6.26 15.35
N GLY A 430 -42.27 7.58 15.47
CA GLY A 430 -42.15 8.33 16.74
C GLY A 430 -40.72 8.40 17.28
N GLY A 431 -40.28 9.58 17.72
CA GLY A 431 -38.92 9.78 18.22
C GLY A 431 -38.60 8.93 19.45
N GLY A 432 -37.62 8.03 19.33
CA GLY A 432 -37.02 7.28 20.41
C GLY A 432 -36.05 6.24 19.84
N ARG A 433 -34.85 6.08 20.44
CA ARG A 433 -34.02 4.90 20.16
C ARG A 433 -34.80 3.68 20.65
N TYR A 434 -35.07 2.71 19.79
CA TYR A 434 -35.50 1.39 20.24
C TYR A 434 -34.41 0.85 21.18
N GLY A 435 -34.71 0.80 22.47
CA GLY A 435 -33.75 0.39 23.50
C GLY A 435 -33.57 -1.11 23.48
N LEU A 436 -32.32 -1.58 23.66
CA LEU A 436 -31.98 -3.00 23.81
C LEU A 436 -32.91 -3.72 24.81
N HIS A 437 -33.32 -3.00 25.86
CA HIS A 437 -34.21 -3.51 26.91
C HIS A 437 -35.63 -3.79 26.41
N GLN A 438 -36.16 -2.99 25.48
CA GLN A 438 -37.51 -3.14 24.95
C GLN A 438 -37.59 -4.33 23.97
N LEU A 439 -36.52 -4.54 23.19
CA LEU A 439 -36.37 -5.68 22.29
C LEU A 439 -36.27 -7.02 23.04
N VAL A 440 -35.55 -7.05 24.17
CA VAL A 440 -35.46 -8.25 25.02
C VAL A 440 -36.81 -8.59 25.63
N THR A 441 -37.60 -7.59 26.05
CA THR A 441 -38.94 -7.82 26.61
C THR A 441 -39.92 -8.39 25.58
N GLU A 442 -39.92 -7.87 24.35
CA GLU A 442 -40.82 -8.33 23.28
C GLU A 442 -40.50 -9.76 22.82
N ILE A 443 -39.22 -10.13 22.75
CA ILE A 443 -38.80 -11.51 22.41
C ILE A 443 -39.16 -12.50 23.52
N SER A 444 -39.00 -12.12 24.79
CA SER A 444 -39.43 -12.96 25.92
C SER A 444 -40.95 -13.17 25.93
N GLN A 445 -41.73 -12.14 25.59
CA GLN A 445 -43.19 -12.25 25.50
C GLN A 445 -43.66 -13.11 24.32
N ALA A 446 -42.95 -13.08 23.18
CA ALA A 446 -43.25 -13.92 22.02
C ALA A 446 -42.87 -15.40 22.21
N TRP A 447 -42.10 -15.74 23.25
CA TRP A 447 -41.74 -17.13 23.60
C TRP A 447 -42.73 -17.77 24.60
N GLU A 448 -43.47 -16.96 25.37
CA GLU A 448 -44.51 -17.46 26.29
C GLU A 448 -45.85 -17.79 25.58
N LEU A 449 -46.03 -17.36 24.32
CA LEU A 449 -47.14 -17.70 23.42
C LEU A 449 -46.80 -18.91 22.55
#